data_AF-N1WB49-F1
#
_entry.id   AF-N1WB49-F1
#
_cell.length_a   1.000
_cell.length_b   1.000
_cell.length_c   1.000
_cell.angle_alpha   90.00
_cell.angle_beta   90.00
_cell.angle_gamma   90.00
#
_symmetry.space_group_name_H-M   'P 1'
#
loop_
_entity.id
_entity.type
_entity.pdbx_description
1 polymer ?
#
loop_
_entity_poly.entity_id
_entity_poly.type
_entity_poly.pdbx_seq_one_letter_code
_entity_poly.pdbx_strand_id
1 'polypeptide(L)'
;MLKKENILTRWFHFYVDYEVLPTISDAKNLIESFNDTETNQFHSLIEEYLSLKVIIQSIFDFLKMNVVSFRIRKIREFLKYQNADLRYLYENDLIDSLRGRAAMLNCLYINLFYQVSKDLSESKTVFYLQENQSWEIALVHAMKTRNLNVFGVPHATIRYWDLRYFYDPRSYHKDSNCFLPFPDQVAINGPGAKSALLESDFPSDRIVDVEALRYMFLNQISHKKKVKRSRIPKDIEC
;
A
#
# COMPACT_ATOMS: atom_id res chain seq x y z
N MET A 1 -14.23 16.58 -0.24
CA MET A 1 -14.97 16.02 0.90
C MET A 1 -14.18 16.22 2.18
N LEU A 2 -12.94 15.72 2.27
CA LEU A 2 -12.07 15.97 3.44
C LEU A 2 -11.96 17.46 3.84
N LYS A 3 -11.73 18.35 2.86
CA LYS A 3 -11.74 19.81 3.07
C LYS A 3 -13.11 20.36 3.50
N LYS A 4 -14.21 19.76 3.05
CA LYS A 4 -15.59 20.17 3.42
C LYS A 4 -15.93 19.72 4.84
N GLU A 5 -15.46 18.54 5.24
CA GLU A 5 -15.62 17.94 6.56
C GLU A 5 -14.58 18.45 7.58
N ASN A 6 -13.73 19.41 7.19
CA ASN A 6 -12.70 20.01 8.03
C ASN A 6 -11.74 18.99 8.68
N ILE A 7 -11.43 17.90 7.97
CA ILE A 7 -10.56 16.84 8.48
C ILE A 7 -9.10 17.23 8.24
N LEU A 8 -8.33 17.36 9.33
CA LEU A 8 -6.88 17.56 9.27
C LEU A 8 -6.20 16.34 8.66
N THR A 9 -5.55 16.53 7.52
CA THR A 9 -4.97 15.45 6.72
C THR A 9 -3.50 15.74 6.44
N ARG A 10 -2.67 14.70 6.48
CA ARG A 10 -1.28 14.79 6.01
C ARG A 10 -1.06 13.82 4.85
N TRP A 11 -0.49 14.32 3.77
CA TRP A 11 -0.19 13.59 2.55
C TRP A 11 1.32 13.41 2.43
N PHE A 12 1.72 12.16 2.26
CA PHE A 12 3.11 11.80 1.95
C PHE A 12 3.20 11.46 0.47
N HIS A 13 4.15 12.08 -0.21
CA HIS A 13 4.37 11.92 -1.65
C HIS A 13 5.74 11.30 -1.88
N PHE A 14 5.83 10.45 -2.91
CA PHE A 14 7.11 10.07 -3.48
C PHE A 14 7.48 11.06 -4.57
N TYR A 15 8.74 11.45 -4.61
CA TYR A 15 9.27 12.16 -5.75
C TYR A 15 9.38 11.21 -6.96
N VAL A 16 8.84 11.65 -8.09
CA VAL A 16 8.96 10.97 -9.38
C VAL A 16 9.46 12.00 -10.37
N ASP A 17 10.60 11.70 -11.00
CA ASP A 17 11.17 12.54 -12.04
C ASP A 17 10.22 12.66 -13.24
N TYR A 18 9.94 13.90 -13.63
CA TYR A 18 9.07 14.25 -14.73
C TYR A 18 9.54 15.54 -15.39
N GLU A 19 9.27 15.73 -16.69
CA GLU A 19 9.79 16.88 -17.48
C GLU A 19 9.54 18.25 -16.84
N VAL A 20 8.43 18.41 -16.13
CA VAL A 20 8.03 19.68 -15.47
C VAL A 20 8.56 19.77 -14.02
N LEU A 21 8.97 18.66 -13.43
CA LEU A 21 9.51 18.54 -12.06
C LEU A 21 10.78 17.67 -12.09
N PRO A 22 11.87 18.17 -12.69
CA PRO A 22 13.07 17.38 -12.94
C PRO A 22 13.95 17.20 -11.69
N THR A 23 13.71 17.98 -10.64
CA THR A 23 14.49 17.87 -9.39
C THR A 23 13.61 17.73 -8.15
N ILE A 24 14.17 17.09 -7.12
CA ILE A 24 13.57 16.99 -5.78
C ILE A 24 13.34 18.40 -5.20
N SER A 25 14.23 19.36 -5.49
CA SER A 25 14.07 20.75 -5.04
C SER A 25 12.83 21.41 -5.65
N ASP A 26 12.55 21.16 -6.93
CA ASP A 26 11.36 21.68 -7.59
C ASP A 26 10.08 21.06 -7.00
N ALA A 27 10.09 19.74 -6.75
CA ALA A 27 8.99 19.06 -6.09
C ALA A 27 8.76 19.57 -4.65
N LYS A 28 9.84 19.89 -3.94
CA LYS A 28 9.77 20.49 -2.60
C LYS A 28 9.12 21.87 -2.65
N ASN A 29 9.55 22.75 -3.55
CA ASN A 29 8.97 24.07 -3.74
C ASN A 29 7.46 23.99 -4.07
N LEU A 30 7.07 23.01 -4.90
CA LEU A 30 5.67 22.76 -5.21
C LEU A 30 4.87 22.34 -3.97
N ILE A 31 5.40 21.43 -3.16
CA ILE A 31 4.77 21.00 -1.91
C ILE A 31 4.65 22.14 -0.90
N GLU A 32 5.67 22.98 -0.77
CA GLU A 32 5.64 24.19 0.05
C GLU A 32 4.49 25.12 -0.40
N SER A 33 4.30 25.30 -1.72
CA SER A 33 3.19 26.11 -2.25
C SER A 33 1.80 25.54 -1.91
N PHE A 34 1.64 24.21 -1.81
CA PHE A 34 0.40 23.59 -1.35
C PHE A 34 0.18 23.82 0.14
N ASN A 35 1.24 23.72 0.95
CA ASN A 35 1.17 23.97 2.39
C ASN A 35 0.82 25.42 2.72
N ASP A 36 1.25 26.38 1.90
CA ASP A 36 0.91 27.80 2.08
C ASP A 36 -0.54 28.12 1.72
N THR A 37 -1.15 27.35 0.80
CA THR A 37 -2.50 27.60 0.28
C THR A 37 -3.58 26.79 0.99
N GLU A 38 -3.23 25.65 1.57
CA GLU A 38 -4.17 24.75 2.23
C GLU A 38 -4.11 24.83 3.75
N THR A 39 -5.24 25.16 4.39
CA THR A 39 -5.29 25.35 5.86
C THR A 39 -5.35 24.05 6.66
N ASN A 40 -5.85 22.96 6.06
CA ASN A 40 -6.14 21.69 6.76
C ASN A 40 -5.43 20.48 6.14
N GLN A 41 -4.63 20.70 5.11
CA GLN A 41 -3.89 19.63 4.42
C GLN A 41 -2.43 19.98 4.42
N PHE A 42 -1.62 19.04 4.90
CA PHE A 42 -0.18 19.18 4.97
C PHE A 42 0.45 18.15 4.04
N HIS A 43 1.37 18.58 3.21
CA HIS A 43 2.04 17.79 2.20
C HIS A 43 3.53 17.68 2.57
N SER A 44 4.11 16.49 2.42
CA SER A 44 5.53 16.26 2.66
C SER A 44 6.05 15.22 1.66
N LEU A 45 7.30 15.36 1.21
CA LEU A 45 7.98 14.30 0.48
C LEU A 45 8.52 13.25 1.45
N ILE A 46 8.51 11.99 1.05
CA ILE A 46 9.17 10.92 1.82
C ILE A 46 10.70 11.12 1.78
N GLU A 47 11.22 11.63 0.67
CA GLU A 47 12.64 11.92 0.44
C GLU A 47 13.19 12.99 1.39
N GLU A 48 12.35 13.85 1.98
CA GLU A 48 12.77 14.83 3.00
C GLU A 48 13.27 14.16 4.29
N TYR A 49 12.86 12.91 4.55
CA TYR A 49 13.35 12.13 5.70
C TYR A 49 14.70 11.46 5.43
N LEU A 50 15.24 11.62 4.21
CA LEU A 50 16.56 11.10 3.86
C LEU A 50 17.64 11.92 4.56
N SER A 51 18.42 11.24 5.40
CA SER A 51 19.59 11.82 6.08
C SER A 51 20.79 10.92 5.92
N LEU A 52 21.99 11.46 6.13
CA LEU A 52 23.23 10.66 6.10
C LEU A 52 23.15 9.47 7.08
N LYS A 53 22.49 9.66 8.23
CA LYS A 53 22.22 8.58 9.20
C LYS A 53 21.36 7.47 8.60
N VAL A 54 20.26 7.81 7.93
CA VAL A 54 19.38 6.84 7.25
C VAL A 54 20.13 6.08 6.16
N ILE A 55 20.96 6.77 5.37
CA ILE A 55 21.78 6.15 4.33
C ILE A 55 22.76 5.14 4.94
N ILE A 56 23.50 5.53 5.98
CA ILE A 56 24.46 4.66 6.65
C ILE A 56 23.76 3.44 7.28
N GLN A 57 22.62 3.64 7.94
CA GLN A 57 21.82 2.55 8.51
C GLN A 57 21.35 1.57 7.43
N SER A 58 20.86 2.09 6.31
CA SER A 58 20.38 1.27 5.18
C SER A 58 21.52 0.44 4.58
N ILE A 59 22.73 0.99 4.48
CA ILE A 59 23.91 0.25 4.04
C ILE A 59 24.24 -0.88 5.02
N PHE A 60 24.22 -0.63 6.33
CA PHE A 60 24.49 -1.67 7.33
C PHE A 60 23.43 -2.78 7.32
N ASP A 61 22.15 -2.43 7.20
CA ASP A 61 21.06 -3.40 7.09
C ASP A 61 21.19 -4.23 5.80
N PHE A 62 21.58 -3.59 4.70
CA PHE A 62 21.86 -4.29 3.44
C PHE A 62 23.05 -5.25 3.57
N LEU A 63 24.14 -4.86 4.22
CA LEU A 63 25.27 -5.75 4.49
C LEU A 63 24.86 -6.94 5.38
N LYS A 64 24.04 -6.70 6.39
CA LYS A 64 23.46 -7.76 7.24
C LYS A 64 22.58 -8.71 6.42
N MET A 65 21.71 -8.18 5.56
CA MET A 65 20.91 -8.98 4.63
C MET A 65 21.77 -9.81 3.68
N ASN A 66 22.87 -9.24 3.17
CA ASN A 66 23.84 -9.98 2.34
C ASN A 66 24.40 -11.19 3.09
N VAL A 67 24.83 -11.02 4.34
CA VAL A 67 25.32 -12.14 5.17
C VAL A 67 24.25 -13.20 5.37
N VAL A 68 23.00 -12.80 5.66
CA VAL A 68 21.87 -13.73 5.79
C VAL A 68 21.59 -14.45 4.47
N SER A 69 21.65 -13.75 3.33
CA SER A 69 21.42 -14.31 2.00
C SER A 69 22.37 -15.48 1.69
N PHE A 70 23.63 -15.39 2.15
CA PHE A 70 24.59 -16.49 2.02
C PHE A 70 24.22 -17.69 2.90
N ARG A 71 23.68 -17.46 4.10
CA ARG A 71 23.22 -18.53 5.00
C ARG A 71 22.01 -19.28 4.42
N ILE A 72 21.09 -18.56 3.78
CA ILE A 72 19.86 -19.13 3.20
C ILE A 72 19.99 -19.49 1.72
N ARG A 73 21.20 -19.50 1.15
CA ARG A 73 21.42 -19.73 -0.29
C ARG A 73 20.78 -21.01 -0.85
N LYS A 74 20.57 -22.01 0.02
CA LYS A 74 19.90 -23.27 -0.31
C LYS A 74 18.42 -23.08 -0.69
N ILE A 75 17.82 -21.91 -0.42
CA ILE A 75 16.44 -21.61 -0.84
C ILE A 75 16.24 -21.75 -2.36
N ARG A 76 17.31 -21.56 -3.15
CA ARG A 76 17.31 -21.76 -4.61
C ARG A 76 16.99 -23.19 -5.00
N GLU A 77 17.28 -24.17 -4.15
CA GLU A 77 16.97 -25.58 -4.40
C GLU A 77 15.45 -25.84 -4.37
N PHE A 78 14.69 -25.04 -3.61
CA PHE A 78 13.23 -25.13 -3.53
C PHE A 78 12.53 -24.56 -4.77
N LEU A 79 13.25 -23.91 -5.70
CA LEU A 79 12.72 -23.50 -7.00
C LEU A 79 12.64 -24.67 -7.99
N LYS A 80 13.15 -25.85 -7.64
CA LYS A 80 12.90 -27.07 -8.40
C LYS A 80 11.60 -27.69 -7.93
N TYR A 81 10.64 -27.80 -8.83
CA TYR A 81 9.35 -28.39 -8.54
C TYR A 81 9.05 -29.52 -9.53
N GLN A 82 8.97 -30.75 -9.02
CA GLN A 82 8.81 -31.96 -9.84
C GLN A 82 9.85 -32.02 -10.97
N ASN A 83 9.41 -32.03 -12.22
CA ASN A 83 10.26 -32.06 -13.42
C ASN A 83 10.58 -30.65 -13.96
N ALA A 84 10.11 -29.59 -13.30
CA ALA A 84 10.32 -28.20 -13.70
C ALA A 84 11.40 -27.54 -12.84
N ASP A 85 12.32 -26.83 -13.50
CA ASP A 85 13.33 -26.04 -12.84
C ASP A 85 13.00 -24.55 -12.96
N LEU A 86 12.35 -24.00 -11.93
CA LEU A 86 11.92 -22.59 -11.94
C LEU A 86 13.08 -21.63 -11.67
N ARG A 87 14.30 -22.13 -11.43
CA ARG A 87 15.48 -21.27 -11.23
C ARG A 87 15.75 -20.39 -12.44
N TYR A 88 15.52 -20.91 -13.65
CA TYR A 88 15.68 -20.13 -14.88
C TYR A 88 14.75 -18.91 -14.96
N LEU A 89 13.61 -18.95 -14.25
CA LEU A 89 12.65 -17.84 -14.20
C LEU A 89 12.96 -16.87 -13.06
N TYR A 90 13.25 -17.40 -11.86
CA TYR A 90 13.24 -16.58 -10.64
C TYR A 90 14.60 -16.40 -9.95
N GLU A 91 15.68 -17.04 -10.41
CA GLU A 91 16.97 -16.96 -9.69
C GLU A 91 17.50 -15.52 -9.66
N ASN A 92 17.38 -14.77 -10.75
CA ASN A 92 17.81 -13.38 -10.80
C ASN A 92 16.97 -12.50 -9.87
N ASP A 93 15.65 -12.66 -9.87
CA ASP A 93 14.75 -11.90 -8.98
C ASP A 93 15.00 -12.22 -7.51
N LEU A 94 15.27 -13.50 -7.19
CA LEU A 94 15.63 -13.93 -5.85
C LEU A 94 16.98 -13.34 -5.40
N ILE A 95 17.96 -13.29 -6.30
CA ILE A 95 19.25 -12.64 -6.03
C ILE A 95 19.04 -11.15 -5.80
N ASP A 96 18.26 -10.47 -6.64
CA ASP A 96 18.01 -9.04 -6.53
C ASP A 96 17.27 -8.69 -5.22
N SER A 97 16.28 -9.50 -4.86
CA SER A 97 15.49 -9.37 -3.63
C SER A 97 16.28 -9.61 -2.35
N LEU A 98 17.33 -10.44 -2.40
CA LEU A 98 18.14 -10.77 -1.21
C LEU A 98 19.39 -9.91 -1.07
N ARG A 99 20.01 -9.51 -2.18
CA ARG A 99 21.32 -8.85 -2.18
C ARG A 99 21.60 -7.92 -3.36
N GLY A 100 20.60 -7.63 -4.19
CA GLY A 100 20.74 -6.70 -5.31
C GLY A 100 20.15 -5.32 -5.03
N ARG A 101 19.71 -4.67 -6.11
CA ARG A 101 19.16 -3.31 -6.07
C ARG A 101 17.86 -3.28 -5.28
N ALA A 102 16.94 -4.21 -5.51
CA ALA A 102 15.68 -4.26 -4.75
C ALA A 102 15.92 -4.41 -3.25
N ALA A 103 16.85 -5.28 -2.84
CA ALA A 103 17.21 -5.43 -1.43
C ALA A 103 17.72 -4.12 -0.81
N MET A 104 18.64 -3.41 -1.48
CA MET A 104 19.15 -2.12 -1.00
C MET A 104 18.03 -1.07 -0.88
N LEU A 105 17.18 -0.97 -1.91
CA LEU A 105 16.04 -0.05 -1.90
C LEU A 105 15.05 -0.38 -0.78
N ASN A 106 14.79 -1.66 -0.52
CA ASN A 106 13.91 -2.07 0.58
C ASN A 106 14.53 -1.72 1.95
N CYS A 107 15.84 -1.90 2.14
CA CYS A 107 16.53 -1.43 3.35
C CYS A 107 16.40 0.09 3.53
N LEU A 108 16.50 0.84 2.43
CA LEU A 108 16.29 2.29 2.44
C LEU A 108 14.86 2.67 2.82
N TYR A 109 13.86 2.04 2.20
CA TYR A 109 12.44 2.29 2.50
C TYR A 109 12.10 1.97 3.95
N ILE A 110 12.58 0.86 4.50
CA ILE A 110 12.37 0.51 5.91
C ILE A 110 12.91 1.63 6.82
N ASN A 111 14.14 2.09 6.59
CA ASN A 111 14.76 3.12 7.41
C ASN A 111 14.09 4.50 7.23
N LEU A 112 13.66 4.85 6.01
CA LEU A 112 12.90 6.07 5.72
C LEU A 112 11.55 6.07 6.43
N PHE A 113 10.75 5.02 6.23
CA PHE A 113 9.43 4.90 6.87
C PHE A 113 9.53 4.81 8.39
N TYR A 114 10.63 4.28 8.93
CA TYR A 114 10.88 4.36 10.35
C TYR A 114 11.03 5.80 10.84
N GLN A 115 11.70 6.70 10.09
CA GLN A 115 11.72 8.12 10.45
C GLN A 115 10.35 8.78 10.30
N VAL A 116 9.63 8.50 9.20
CA VAL A 116 8.26 8.99 9.00
C VAL A 116 7.36 8.60 10.17
N SER A 117 7.43 7.34 10.61
CA SER A 117 6.61 6.81 11.71
C SER A 117 6.90 7.46 13.08
N LYS A 118 8.09 8.05 13.28
CA LYS A 118 8.42 8.79 14.51
C LYS A 118 7.82 10.19 14.54
N ASP A 119 7.65 10.79 13.36
CA ASP A 119 7.03 12.11 13.21
C ASP A 119 5.50 12.05 13.32
N LEU A 120 4.92 10.85 13.30
CA LEU A 120 3.50 10.61 13.50
C LEU A 120 3.19 10.35 14.99
N SER A 121 2.11 10.96 15.47
CA SER A 121 1.54 10.66 16.79
C SER A 121 0.80 9.33 16.77
N GLU A 122 0.82 8.63 17.91
CA GLU A 122 0.29 7.26 18.05
C GLU A 122 -1.24 7.17 17.81
N SER A 123 -1.96 8.29 17.88
CA SER A 123 -3.40 8.36 17.59
C SER A 123 -3.75 8.50 16.11
N LYS A 124 -2.74 8.60 15.22
CA LYS A 124 -2.97 8.80 13.78
C LYS A 124 -3.33 7.50 13.08
N THR A 125 -4.20 7.64 12.08
CA THR A 125 -4.57 6.57 11.16
C THR A 125 -3.89 6.83 9.82
N VAL A 126 -3.25 5.81 9.26
CA VAL A 126 -2.50 5.87 8.01
C VAL A 126 -3.27 5.08 6.95
N PHE A 127 -3.51 5.71 5.80
CA PHE A 127 -4.13 5.08 4.63
C PHE A 127 -3.10 4.93 3.51
N TYR A 128 -3.12 3.81 2.80
CA TYR A 128 -2.27 3.58 1.61
C TYR A 128 -3.04 2.77 0.55
N LEU A 129 -2.54 2.75 -0.69
CA LEU A 129 -3.28 2.20 -1.84
C LEU A 129 -3.34 0.67 -1.90
N GLN A 130 -2.50 -0.02 -1.13
CA GLN A 130 -2.42 -1.48 -1.08
C GLN A 130 -2.30 -2.12 -2.46
N GLU A 131 -1.32 -1.67 -3.23
CA GLU A 131 -0.87 -2.34 -4.45
C GLU A 131 0.07 -3.53 -4.18
N ASN A 132 0.40 -3.74 -2.90
CA ASN A 132 1.32 -4.74 -2.37
C ASN A 132 2.71 -4.64 -2.99
N GLN A 133 3.17 -3.40 -3.20
CA GLN A 133 4.54 -3.10 -3.58
C GLN A 133 5.47 -3.29 -2.38
N SER A 134 6.75 -3.58 -2.61
CA SER A 134 7.69 -3.86 -1.53
C SER A 134 7.84 -2.69 -0.53
N TRP A 135 7.76 -1.46 -1.01
CA TRP A 135 7.79 -0.26 -0.17
C TRP A 135 6.55 -0.13 0.72
N GLU A 136 5.38 -0.62 0.30
CA GLU A 136 4.17 -0.61 1.13
C GLU A 136 4.30 -1.57 2.31
N ILE A 137 4.95 -2.73 2.11
CA ILE A 137 5.25 -3.66 3.20
C ILE A 137 6.20 -2.99 4.21
N ALA A 138 7.19 -2.25 3.72
CA ALA A 138 8.09 -1.46 4.57
C ALA A 138 7.34 -0.36 5.35
N LEU A 139 6.41 0.34 4.69
CA LEU A 139 5.52 1.32 5.31
C LEU A 139 4.71 0.67 6.44
N VAL A 140 3.98 -0.40 6.14
CA VAL A 140 3.14 -1.12 7.11
C VAL A 140 4.00 -1.58 8.28
N HIS A 141 5.15 -2.20 8.02
CA HIS A 141 6.08 -2.61 9.06
C HIS A 141 6.45 -1.46 10.00
N ALA A 142 6.95 -0.34 9.46
CA ALA A 142 7.35 0.81 10.26
C ALA A 142 6.18 1.37 11.09
N MET A 143 5.00 1.54 10.49
CA MET A 143 3.83 2.06 11.19
C MET A 143 3.36 1.12 12.31
N LYS A 144 3.40 -0.20 12.09
CA LYS A 144 3.07 -1.19 13.12
C LYS A 144 4.08 -1.22 14.26
N THR A 145 5.37 -0.97 14.02
CA THR A 145 6.36 -0.86 15.12
C THR A 145 6.08 0.30 16.08
N ARG A 146 5.33 1.32 15.62
CA ARG A 146 4.89 2.48 16.39
C ARG A 146 3.44 2.36 16.87
N ASN A 147 2.83 1.18 16.74
CA ASN A 147 1.43 0.91 17.10
C ASN A 147 0.41 1.84 16.42
N LEU A 148 0.73 2.34 15.22
CA LEU A 148 -0.21 3.15 14.45
C LEU A 148 -1.31 2.27 13.83
N ASN A 149 -2.47 2.88 13.62
CA ASN A 149 -3.59 2.26 12.89
C ASN A 149 -3.34 2.41 11.39
N VAL A 150 -3.30 1.29 10.66
CA VAL A 150 -2.98 1.26 9.23
C VAL A 150 -4.13 0.62 8.46
N PHE A 151 -4.59 1.32 7.43
CA PHE A 151 -5.67 0.89 6.56
C PHE A 151 -5.14 0.80 5.13
N GLY A 152 -5.25 -0.38 4.54
CA GLY A 152 -5.00 -0.54 3.12
C GLY A 152 -6.29 -0.31 2.34
N VAL A 153 -6.19 0.43 1.23
CA VAL A 153 -7.34 0.83 0.42
C VAL A 153 -7.06 0.48 -1.04
N PRO A 154 -7.29 -0.78 -1.45
CA PRO A 154 -7.16 -1.20 -2.85
C PRO A 154 -7.94 -0.27 -3.77
N HIS A 155 -7.22 0.52 -4.55
CA HIS A 155 -7.81 1.54 -5.41
C HIS A 155 -8.39 0.95 -6.71
N ALA A 156 -8.00 -0.29 -7.04
CA ALA A 156 -8.43 -1.04 -8.22
C ALA A 156 -9.05 -2.38 -7.82
N THR A 157 -9.76 -3.00 -8.76
CA THR A 157 -10.32 -4.35 -8.57
C THR A 157 -9.20 -5.38 -8.37
N ILE A 158 -9.29 -6.16 -7.30
CA ILE A 158 -8.42 -7.30 -7.02
C ILE A 158 -8.78 -8.41 -8.01
N ARG A 159 -7.82 -8.82 -8.84
CA ARG A 159 -8.01 -9.84 -9.88
C ARG A 159 -7.48 -11.17 -9.36
N TYR A 160 -8.16 -12.28 -9.67
CA TYR A 160 -7.76 -13.61 -9.19
C TYR A 160 -6.36 -14.04 -9.65
N TRP A 161 -5.85 -13.48 -10.75
CA TRP A 161 -4.50 -13.78 -11.27
C TRP A 161 -3.42 -12.83 -10.75
N ASP A 162 -3.80 -11.77 -10.01
CA ASP A 162 -2.84 -10.86 -9.41
C ASP A 162 -2.36 -11.42 -8.06
N LEU A 163 -1.36 -12.29 -8.13
CA LEU A 163 -0.82 -13.03 -6.97
C LEU A 163 -0.28 -12.12 -5.86
N ARG A 164 -0.09 -10.83 -6.12
CA ARG A 164 0.39 -9.88 -5.10
C ARG A 164 -0.59 -9.70 -3.94
N TYR A 165 -1.87 -10.04 -4.12
CA TYR A 165 -2.90 -9.94 -3.09
C TYR A 165 -3.08 -11.22 -2.27
N PHE A 166 -2.48 -12.33 -2.70
CA PHE A 166 -2.78 -13.66 -2.17
C PHE A 166 -1.52 -14.25 -1.54
N TYR A 167 -1.45 -14.18 -0.21
CA TYR A 167 -0.37 -14.78 0.56
C TYR A 167 -0.79 -16.15 1.11
N ASP A 168 0.19 -16.94 1.52
CA ASP A 168 -0.05 -18.17 2.24
C ASP A 168 -0.80 -17.85 3.56
N PRO A 169 -1.86 -18.59 3.93
CA PRO A 169 -2.63 -18.32 5.15
C PRO A 169 -1.78 -18.27 6.42
N ARG A 170 -0.67 -19.03 6.45
CA ARG A 170 0.29 -19.02 7.56
C ARG A 170 0.94 -17.66 7.77
N SER A 171 0.94 -16.78 6.77
CA SER A 171 1.50 -15.42 6.87
C SER A 171 0.60 -14.44 7.62
N TYR A 172 -0.68 -14.76 7.83
CA TYR A 172 -1.62 -13.90 8.54
C TYR A 172 -1.61 -14.12 10.07
N HIS A 173 -0.99 -15.21 10.54
CA HIS A 173 -0.94 -15.56 11.96
C HIS A 173 0.33 -15.00 12.63
N LYS A 174 0.16 -14.20 13.70
CA LYS A 174 1.27 -13.59 14.44
C LYS A 174 2.26 -14.59 15.03
N ASP A 175 1.78 -15.76 15.42
CA ASP A 175 2.61 -16.83 16.02
C ASP A 175 3.37 -17.65 14.98
N SER A 176 3.17 -17.36 13.68
CA SER A 176 3.83 -18.05 12.59
C SER A 176 5.23 -17.49 12.34
N ASN A 177 6.18 -18.37 12.04
CA ASN A 177 7.50 -17.99 11.54
C ASN A 177 7.46 -17.31 10.15
N CYS A 178 6.31 -17.27 9.50
CA CYS A 178 6.07 -16.66 8.20
C CYS A 178 5.21 -15.39 8.28
N PHE A 179 5.01 -14.83 9.49
CA PHE A 179 4.19 -13.64 9.70
C PHE A 179 4.65 -12.47 8.83
N LEU A 180 3.73 -11.90 8.05
CA LEU A 180 3.97 -10.72 7.24
C LEU A 180 3.37 -9.47 7.91
N PRO A 181 4.01 -8.30 7.78
CA PRO A 181 3.36 -7.04 8.11
C PRO A 181 2.13 -6.83 7.23
N PHE A 182 0.96 -6.64 7.86
CA PHE A 182 -0.30 -6.34 7.16
C PHE A 182 -1.04 -5.19 7.88
N PRO A 183 -1.96 -4.49 7.17
CA PRO A 183 -2.76 -3.44 7.78
C PRO A 183 -3.74 -3.98 8.81
N ASP A 184 -4.21 -3.09 9.69
CA ASP A 184 -5.25 -3.43 10.66
C ASP A 184 -6.54 -3.82 9.95
N GLN A 185 -6.91 -3.05 8.92
CA GLN A 185 -8.05 -3.35 8.06
C GLN A 185 -7.76 -3.04 6.59
N VAL A 186 -8.49 -3.71 5.71
CA VAL A 186 -8.51 -3.49 4.26
C VAL A 186 -9.87 -2.96 3.88
N ALA A 187 -9.91 -1.71 3.40
CA ALA A 187 -11.12 -1.02 2.99
C ALA A 187 -11.45 -1.34 1.52
N ILE A 188 -12.49 -2.13 1.30
CA ILE A 188 -12.85 -2.65 -0.01
C ILE A 188 -14.05 -1.91 -0.61
N ASN A 189 -13.89 -1.46 -1.85
CA ASN A 189 -14.86 -0.64 -2.59
C ASN A 189 -15.96 -1.42 -3.35
N GLY A 190 -16.06 -2.74 -3.16
CA GLY A 190 -17.09 -3.53 -3.84
C GLY A 190 -17.00 -5.06 -3.65
N PRO A 191 -18.08 -5.78 -3.97
CA PRO A 191 -18.23 -7.20 -3.64
C PRO A 191 -17.25 -8.12 -4.38
N GLY A 192 -16.80 -7.75 -5.58
CA GLY A 192 -15.86 -8.57 -6.36
C GLY A 192 -14.49 -8.69 -5.68
N ALA A 193 -13.92 -7.55 -5.27
CA ALA A 193 -12.64 -7.55 -4.55
C ALA A 193 -12.75 -8.23 -3.17
N LYS A 194 -13.91 -8.07 -2.50
CA LYS A 194 -14.19 -8.76 -1.23
C LYS A 194 -14.20 -10.28 -1.41
N SER A 195 -14.90 -10.77 -2.42
CA SER A 195 -15.02 -12.21 -2.70
C SER A 195 -13.65 -12.79 -3.03
N ALA A 196 -12.85 -12.11 -3.86
CA ALA A 196 -11.50 -12.56 -4.20
C ALA A 196 -10.57 -12.70 -2.98
N LEU A 197 -10.64 -11.77 -2.02
CA LEU A 197 -9.85 -11.87 -0.78
C LEU A 197 -10.34 -12.99 0.15
N LEU A 198 -11.66 -13.16 0.28
CA LEU A 198 -12.22 -14.23 1.10
C LEU A 198 -11.90 -15.62 0.53
N GLU A 199 -11.92 -15.76 -0.80
CA GLU A 199 -11.54 -17.00 -1.50
C GLU A 199 -10.04 -17.32 -1.37
N SER A 200 -9.21 -16.33 -1.01
CA SER A 200 -7.77 -16.51 -0.79
C SER A 200 -7.39 -16.71 0.69
N ASP A 201 -8.35 -17.05 1.55
CA ASP A 201 -8.17 -17.19 3.00
C ASP A 201 -7.65 -15.92 3.71
N PHE A 202 -7.91 -14.74 3.14
CA PHE A 202 -7.61 -13.48 3.83
C PHE A 202 -8.52 -13.34 5.06
N PRO A 203 -8.01 -12.87 6.22
CA PRO A 203 -8.81 -12.77 7.45
C PRO A 203 -10.04 -11.88 7.27
N SER A 204 -11.24 -12.47 7.37
CA SER A 204 -12.50 -11.78 7.10
C SER A 204 -12.80 -10.65 8.10
N ASP A 205 -12.31 -10.78 9.34
CA ASP A 205 -12.43 -9.77 10.40
C ASP A 205 -11.64 -8.49 10.10
N ARG A 206 -10.73 -8.54 9.11
CA ARG A 206 -9.92 -7.40 8.67
C ARG A 206 -10.48 -6.72 7.43
N ILE A 207 -11.55 -7.22 6.84
CA ILE A 207 -12.16 -6.61 5.65
C ILE A 207 -13.26 -5.66 6.10
N VAL A 208 -13.17 -4.40 5.67
CA VAL A 208 -14.22 -3.39 5.90
C VAL A 208 -14.78 -2.94 4.56
N ASP A 209 -16.11 -2.97 4.42
CA ASP A 209 -16.79 -2.50 3.23
C ASP A 209 -16.84 -0.97 3.25
N VAL A 210 -16.41 -0.34 2.15
CA VAL A 210 -16.48 1.10 1.95
C VAL A 210 -17.07 1.42 0.57
N GLU A 211 -17.55 2.64 0.40
CA GLU A 211 -18.07 3.11 -0.89
C GLU A 211 -17.05 3.98 -1.63
N ALA A 212 -16.91 3.72 -2.93
CA ALA A 212 -16.09 4.57 -3.79
C ALA A 212 -16.78 5.92 -4.02
N LEU A 213 -16.22 6.97 -3.42
CA LEU A 213 -16.71 8.35 -3.51
C LEU A 213 -16.93 8.82 -4.96
N ARG A 214 -16.07 8.38 -5.89
CA ARG A 214 -16.15 8.69 -7.33
C ARG A 214 -17.51 8.36 -7.93
N TYR A 215 -18.21 7.34 -7.43
CA TYR A 215 -19.47 6.85 -8.00
C TYR A 215 -20.71 7.36 -7.28
N MET A 216 -20.60 8.22 -6.25
CA MET A 216 -21.76 8.74 -5.52
C MET A 216 -22.77 9.49 -6.42
N PHE A 217 -22.31 10.09 -7.53
CA PHE A 217 -23.21 10.76 -8.49
C PHE A 217 -24.19 9.78 -9.16
N LEU A 218 -23.86 8.48 -9.26
CA LEU A 218 -24.76 7.47 -9.80
C LEU A 218 -26.02 7.28 -8.94
N ASN A 219 -25.91 7.48 -7.62
CA ASN A 219 -27.08 7.46 -6.73
C ASN A 219 -28.09 8.54 -7.13
N GLN A 220 -27.60 9.74 -7.46
CA GLN A 220 -28.46 10.85 -7.91
C GLN A 220 -29.16 10.54 -9.25
N ILE A 221 -28.48 9.85 -10.17
CA ILE A 221 -29.07 9.41 -11.45
C ILE A 221 -30.12 8.33 -11.21
N SER A 222 -29.86 7.38 -10.31
CA SER A 222 -30.81 6.32 -9.94
C SER A 222 -32.09 6.90 -9.34
N HIS A 223 -31.96 7.90 -8.46
CA HIS A 223 -33.10 8.59 -7.86
C HIS A 223 -33.93 9.35 -8.90
N LYS A 224 -33.29 10.05 -9.84
CA LYS A 224 -34.00 10.74 -10.94
C LYS A 224 -34.76 9.76 -11.86
N LYS A 225 -34.22 8.56 -12.12
CA LYS A 225 -34.92 7.51 -12.88
C LYS A 225 -36.10 6.93 -12.12
N LYS A 226 -35.99 6.70 -10.80
CA LYS A 226 -37.11 6.23 -9.96
C LYS A 226 -38.25 7.25 -9.91
N VAL A 227 -37.94 8.53 -9.76
CA VAL A 227 -38.95 9.63 -9.75
C VAL A 227 -39.65 9.77 -11.11
N LYS A 228 -38.96 9.54 -12.23
CA LYS A 228 -39.62 9.52 -13.55
C LYS A 228 -40.53 8.31 -13.74
N ARG A 229 -40.13 7.12 -13.27
CA ARG A 229 -40.97 5.90 -13.36
C ARG A 229 -42.23 5.96 -12.48
N SER A 230 -42.17 6.62 -11.32
CA SER A 230 -43.34 6.80 -10.44
C SER A 230 -44.31 7.88 -10.93
N ARG A 231 -43.96 8.64 -11.98
CA ARG A 231 -44.81 9.68 -12.60
C ARG A 231 -45.49 9.22 -13.89
N ILE A 232 -45.27 7.98 -14.32
CA ILE A 232 -46.02 7.37 -15.42
C ILE A 232 -47.30 6.80 -14.80
N PRO A 233 -48.50 7.29 -15.16
CA PRO A 233 -49.75 6.72 -14.66
C PRO A 233 -49.83 5.24 -15.04
N LYS A 234 -50.35 4.41 -14.13
CA LYS A 234 -50.57 2.97 -14.33
C LYS A 234 -51.83 2.67 -15.13
N ASP A 235 -52.34 3.62 -15.90
CA ASP A 235 -53.63 3.49 -16.59
C ASP A 235 -53.42 3.41 -18.09
N ILE A 236 -53.02 2.22 -18.57
CA ILE A 236 -53.42 1.72 -19.88
C ILE A 236 -53.65 0.21 -19.70
N GLU A 237 -54.79 -0.14 -19.11
CA GLU A 237 -55.45 -1.43 -19.38
C GLU A 237 -56.19 -1.29 -20.72
N CYS A 238 -55.88 -2.18 -21.66
CA CYS A 238 -56.74 -2.53 -22.79
C CYS A 238 -57.35 -3.91 -22.49
#